data_AF-A0A3N6ATP5-F1
#
_entry.id   AF-A0A3N6ATP5-F1
#
_cell.length_a   1.000
_cell.length_b   1.000
_cell.length_c   1.000
_cell.angle_alpha   90.00
_cell.angle_beta   90.00
_cell.angle_gamma   90.00
#
_symmetry.space_group_name_H-M   'P 1'
#
loop_
_entity.id
_entity.type
_entity.pdbx_description
1 polymer ?
#
loop_
_entity_poly.entity_id
_entity_poly.type
_entity_poly.pdbx_seq_one_letter_code
_entity_poly.pdbx_strand_id
1 'polypeptide(L)'
;MMGRNKRTAYITMAAGLALALVTLAHCGGSDPGSASVTGPSAPDDANGPSPNPNVEVSAIVVSFKLDPRLRSGNYGGDLWVTPSTYTPGLGSGSVDAKATVLDARRQPVNIVARWTPSDPSMVTVTATQGNEVRIEVHHAGESVVQVTAEAVTKTLVIKAVQQNGLLQVAISQ
;
A
#
# COMPACT_ATOMS: atom_id res chain seq x y z
N MET A 1 6.12 -0.60 52.01
CA MET A 1 5.05 -1.49 51.51
C MET A 1 5.33 -1.80 50.05
N MET A 2 5.64 -3.07 49.75
CA MET A 2 5.89 -3.63 48.42
C MET A 2 4.61 -3.78 47.59
N GLY A 3 4.76 -3.81 46.26
CA GLY A 3 3.79 -4.40 45.32
C GLY A 3 3.99 -3.91 43.87
N ARG A 4 5.10 -4.23 43.19
CA ARG A 4 5.30 -5.37 42.27
C ARG A 4 4.20 -5.61 41.22
N ASN A 5 4.57 -5.29 39.97
CA ASN A 5 4.42 -6.06 38.73
C ASN A 5 3.03 -6.52 38.24
N LYS A 6 2.64 -6.04 37.05
CA LYS A 6 2.03 -6.89 36.02
C LYS A 6 2.68 -6.62 34.67
N ARG A 7 3.56 -7.54 34.27
CA ARG A 7 4.00 -7.72 32.89
C ARG A 7 2.92 -8.54 32.19
N THR A 8 2.28 -8.00 31.17
CA THR A 8 1.41 -8.79 30.29
C THR A 8 2.23 -9.18 29.07
N ALA A 9 2.64 -10.45 29.06
CA ALA A 9 3.16 -11.13 27.89
C ALA A 9 1.99 -11.46 26.96
N TYR A 10 2.13 -11.17 25.66
CA TYR A 10 1.28 -11.77 24.64
C TYR A 10 2.07 -12.87 23.93
N ILE A 11 1.44 -14.04 23.94
CA ILE A 11 1.92 -15.34 23.54
C ILE A 11 1.75 -15.49 22.01
N THR A 12 2.77 -16.10 21.41
CA THR A 12 2.89 -16.56 20.01
C THR A 12 1.79 -17.55 19.60
N MET A 13 1.65 -17.74 18.27
CA MET A 13 0.92 -18.76 17.49
C MET A 13 -0.33 -18.18 16.80
N ALA A 14 -0.55 -18.33 15.49
CA ALA A 14 -0.33 -19.51 14.68
C ALA A 14 0.03 -19.20 13.21
N ALA A 15 0.92 -20.03 12.66
CA ALA A 15 1.09 -20.25 11.24
C ALA A 15 -0.06 -21.12 10.72
N GLY A 16 -0.75 -20.67 9.65
CA GLY A 16 -1.64 -21.49 8.82
C GLY A 16 -1.20 -21.32 7.37
N LEU A 17 -0.36 -22.23 6.88
CA LEU A 17 -0.70 -23.41 6.07
C LEU A 17 -1.22 -23.04 4.67
N ALA A 18 -0.37 -23.32 3.68
CA ALA A 18 -0.61 -23.17 2.26
C ALA A 18 -1.64 -24.18 1.72
N LEU A 19 -2.37 -23.80 0.67
CA LEU A 19 -2.98 -24.75 -0.25
C LEU A 19 -2.72 -24.29 -1.69
N ALA A 20 -1.76 -24.97 -2.34
CA ALA A 20 -1.57 -24.92 -3.77
C ALA A 20 -2.53 -25.92 -4.43
N LEU A 21 -3.39 -25.45 -5.33
CA LEU A 21 -4.15 -26.32 -6.23
C LEU A 21 -3.34 -26.47 -7.52
N VAL A 22 -2.73 -27.65 -7.68
CA VAL A 22 -2.18 -28.14 -8.94
C VAL A 22 -3.27 -28.96 -9.63
N THR A 23 -3.73 -28.51 -10.79
CA THR A 23 -4.65 -29.27 -11.64
C THR A 23 -3.83 -30.00 -12.70
N LEU A 24 -3.73 -31.34 -12.59
CA LEU A 24 -3.21 -32.21 -13.65
C LEU A 24 -4.31 -32.45 -14.70
N ALA A 25 -4.06 -32.05 -15.96
CA ALA A 25 -4.81 -32.55 -17.11
C ALA A 25 -4.12 -33.80 -17.67
N HIS A 26 -4.90 -34.86 -17.78
CA HIS A 26 -4.53 -36.22 -18.20
C HIS A 26 -4.26 -36.34 -19.72
N CYS A 27 -3.43 -37.32 -20.04
CA CYS A 27 -3.00 -37.76 -21.37
C CYS A 27 -4.12 -38.32 -22.26
N GLY A 28 -3.91 -38.23 -23.59
CA GLY A 28 -4.52 -39.15 -24.55
C GLY A 28 -4.28 -38.75 -26.01
N GLY A 29 -3.64 -39.64 -26.78
CA GLY A 29 -3.75 -39.66 -28.25
C GLY A 29 -2.44 -39.67 -29.03
N SER A 30 -1.92 -40.86 -29.31
CA SER A 30 -0.86 -41.12 -30.29
C SER A 30 -1.45 -41.19 -31.70
N ASP A 31 -0.79 -40.59 -32.70
CA ASP A 31 -0.87 -41.01 -34.11
C ASP A 31 0.54 -40.89 -34.74
N PRO A 32 1.06 -41.94 -35.41
CA PRO A 32 2.31 -41.90 -36.15
C PRO A 32 2.03 -41.64 -37.64
N GLY A 33 2.64 -40.60 -38.20
CA GLY A 33 2.49 -40.27 -39.62
C GLY A 33 3.65 -39.44 -40.14
N SER A 34 4.63 -40.10 -40.72
CA SER A 34 5.79 -39.54 -41.40
C SER A 34 5.44 -38.50 -42.45
N ALA A 35 6.09 -37.33 -42.39
CA ALA A 35 6.50 -36.58 -43.57
C ALA A 35 7.66 -35.65 -43.19
N SER A 36 8.88 -36.12 -43.46
CA SER A 36 10.09 -35.32 -43.52
C SER A 36 9.99 -34.31 -44.66
N VAL A 37 10.01 -33.01 -44.33
CA VAL A 37 10.37 -31.95 -45.27
C VAL A 37 11.56 -31.18 -44.69
N THR A 38 12.73 -31.50 -45.24
CA THR A 38 13.96 -30.73 -45.15
C THR A 38 13.82 -29.42 -45.93
N GLY A 39 14.09 -28.30 -45.28
CA GLY A 39 14.34 -27.00 -45.90
C GLY A 39 15.39 -26.22 -45.07
N PRO A 40 16.44 -25.63 -45.67
CA PRO A 40 17.61 -25.13 -44.95
C PRO A 40 17.51 -23.64 -44.54
N SER A 41 18.08 -23.36 -43.37
CA SER A 41 18.71 -22.10 -42.90
C SER A 41 17.91 -20.78 -42.90
N ALA A 42 17.64 -20.30 -41.68
CA ALA A 42 17.76 -18.88 -41.34
C ALA A 42 18.42 -18.77 -39.94
N PRO A 43 19.50 -17.99 -39.77
CA PRO A 43 20.08 -17.72 -38.46
C PRO A 43 19.75 -16.28 -38.05
N ASP A 44 18.67 -16.01 -37.30
CA ASP A 44 18.43 -14.66 -36.77
C ASP A 44 17.73 -14.69 -35.40
N ASP A 45 18.48 -14.21 -34.40
CA ASP A 45 18.02 -13.45 -33.22
C ASP A 45 17.14 -14.11 -32.16
N ALA A 46 17.72 -15.04 -31.40
CA ALA A 46 17.29 -15.37 -30.04
C ALA A 46 17.62 -14.26 -29.00
N ASN A 47 17.56 -12.98 -29.40
CA ASN A 47 17.87 -11.84 -28.54
C ASN A 47 16.84 -10.71 -28.74
N GLY A 48 15.55 -11.06 -28.72
CA GLY A 48 14.51 -10.07 -28.48
C GLY A 48 14.76 -9.38 -27.13
N PRO A 49 14.61 -8.05 -27.01
CA PRO A 49 14.76 -7.36 -25.74
C PRO A 49 13.77 -7.97 -24.74
N SER A 50 14.27 -8.61 -23.68
CA SER A 50 13.44 -9.08 -22.57
C SER A 50 12.67 -7.88 -22.01
N PRO A 51 11.34 -7.85 -22.09
CA PRO A 51 10.57 -6.77 -21.49
C PRO A 51 10.36 -7.12 -20.01
N ASN A 52 11.32 -6.69 -19.19
CA ASN A 52 11.01 -6.05 -17.90
C ASN A 52 12.32 -5.74 -17.18
N PRO A 53 12.79 -4.47 -17.19
CA PRO A 53 13.62 -4.05 -16.07
C PRO A 53 12.79 -4.27 -14.81
N ASN A 54 13.22 -5.15 -13.92
CA ASN A 54 12.67 -5.24 -12.59
C ASN A 54 12.78 -3.84 -11.97
N VAL A 55 11.67 -3.11 -11.93
CA VAL A 55 11.65 -1.71 -11.48
C VAL A 55 11.86 -1.75 -9.97
N GLU A 56 13.10 -1.49 -9.54
CA GLU A 56 13.47 -1.53 -8.14
C GLU A 56 12.84 -0.33 -7.41
N VAL A 57 11.91 -0.63 -6.51
CA VAL A 57 11.30 0.37 -5.62
C VAL A 57 12.30 0.78 -4.56
N SER A 58 12.55 2.07 -4.43
CA SER A 58 13.49 2.63 -3.45
C SER A 58 12.78 3.38 -2.32
N ALA A 59 11.63 4.01 -2.60
CA ALA A 59 10.93 4.83 -1.62
C ALA A 59 9.43 4.92 -1.86
N ILE A 60 8.70 5.21 -0.79
CA ILE A 60 7.29 5.61 -0.82
C ILE A 60 7.16 6.99 -0.21
N VAL A 61 6.51 7.92 -0.93
CA VAL A 61 6.14 9.24 -0.42
C VAL A 61 4.64 9.27 -0.20
N VAL A 62 4.19 9.67 0.99
CA VAL A 62 2.78 9.83 1.30
C VAL A 62 2.46 11.31 1.35
N SER A 63 1.47 11.70 0.55
CA SER A 63 0.94 13.05 0.47
C SER A 63 -0.50 13.07 0.97
N PHE A 64 -0.91 14.15 1.62
CA PHE A 64 -2.27 14.36 2.11
C PHE A 64 -2.94 15.48 1.35
N LYS A 65 -4.23 15.32 1.03
CA LYS A 65 -5.03 16.36 0.40
C LYS A 65 -5.40 17.41 1.44
N LEU A 66 -5.04 18.67 1.16
CA LEU A 66 -5.35 19.78 2.05
C LEU A 66 -6.85 20.10 1.98
N ASP A 67 -7.48 20.25 3.15
CA ASP A 67 -8.89 20.68 3.26
C ASP A 67 -9.08 22.06 2.58
N PRO A 68 -9.98 22.19 1.59
CA PRO A 68 -10.28 23.47 0.96
C PRO A 68 -10.64 24.58 1.94
N ARG A 69 -11.24 24.27 3.10
CA ARG A 69 -11.62 25.23 4.14
C ARG A 69 -10.41 25.89 4.79
N LEU A 70 -9.24 25.26 4.73
CA LEU A 70 -7.98 25.81 5.23
C LEU A 70 -7.28 26.70 4.21
N ARG A 71 -7.82 26.81 2.99
CA ARG A 71 -7.26 27.64 1.91
C ARG A 71 -8.00 28.98 1.89
N SER A 72 -7.30 30.06 2.26
CA SER A 72 -7.76 31.43 2.06
C SER A 72 -7.57 31.83 0.59
N GLY A 73 -8.37 31.29 -0.32
CA GLY A 73 -8.33 31.69 -1.74
C GLY A 73 -8.70 30.57 -2.70
N ASN A 74 -9.50 30.93 -3.71
CA ASN A 74 -10.02 30.02 -4.73
C ASN A 74 -8.97 29.73 -5.82
N TYR A 75 -7.78 29.28 -5.43
CA TYR A 75 -6.75 28.82 -6.37
C TYR A 75 -6.98 27.34 -6.65
N GLY A 76 -7.46 27.03 -7.86
CA GLY A 76 -8.05 25.73 -8.23
C GLY A 76 -7.22 24.48 -7.94
N GLY A 77 -7.91 23.34 -8.06
CA GLY A 77 -7.35 21.99 -7.96
C GLY A 77 -7.11 21.48 -6.54
N ASP A 78 -6.93 20.16 -6.45
CA ASP A 78 -6.56 19.48 -5.22
C ASP A 78 -5.10 19.76 -4.86
N LEU A 79 -4.87 20.30 -3.66
CA LEU A 79 -3.52 20.54 -3.16
C LEU A 79 -3.07 19.35 -2.31
N TRP A 80 -1.96 18.73 -2.70
CA TRP A 80 -1.35 17.61 -1.99
C TRP A 80 -0.08 18.07 -1.26
N VAL A 81 0.07 17.72 0.02
CA VAL A 81 1.21 18.13 0.87
C VAL A 81 1.86 16.93 1.56
N THR A 82 3.16 17.00 1.83
CA THR A 82 3.95 15.92 2.44
C THR A 82 4.61 16.30 3.78
N PRO A 83 3.86 16.83 4.77
CA PRO A 83 4.43 17.20 6.05
C PRO A 83 4.84 15.97 6.87
N SER A 84 5.81 16.12 7.78
CA SER A 84 6.15 15.06 8.75
C SER A 84 4.98 14.74 9.70
N THR A 85 4.10 15.71 9.97
CA THR A 85 2.84 15.51 10.68
C THR A 85 1.74 16.33 10.03
N TYR A 86 0.64 15.67 9.67
CA TYR A 86 -0.55 16.27 9.08
C TYR A 86 -1.69 16.27 10.10
N THR A 87 -2.33 17.42 10.29
CA THR A 87 -3.51 17.58 11.15
C THR A 87 -4.63 18.10 10.27
N PRO A 88 -5.63 17.27 9.91
CA PRO A 88 -6.77 17.75 9.15
C PRO A 88 -7.65 18.66 10.03
N GLY A 89 -8.61 19.36 9.43
CA GLY A 89 -9.46 20.31 10.16
C GLY A 89 -10.16 19.68 11.39
N LEU A 90 -10.43 20.48 12.42
CA LEU A 90 -11.12 19.98 13.62
C LEU A 90 -12.46 19.32 13.26
N GLY A 91 -12.74 18.15 13.84
CA GLY A 91 -13.95 17.38 13.57
C GLY A 91 -13.92 16.60 12.24
N SER A 92 -12.84 16.69 11.46
CA SER A 92 -12.65 15.81 10.31
C SER A 92 -12.02 14.49 10.77
N GLY A 93 -12.84 13.44 10.77
CA GLY A 93 -12.37 12.06 10.92
C GLY A 93 -11.86 11.47 9.61
N SER A 94 -11.90 12.20 8.49
CA SER A 94 -11.59 11.68 7.16
C SER A 94 -10.48 12.49 6.49
N VAL A 95 -9.51 11.79 5.89
CA VAL A 95 -8.37 12.36 5.18
C VAL A 95 -8.15 11.60 3.87
N ASP A 96 -8.03 12.34 2.77
CA ASP A 96 -7.56 11.76 1.51
C ASP A 96 -6.02 11.76 1.50
N ALA A 97 -5.45 10.59 1.23
CA ALA A 97 -4.01 10.35 1.19
C ALA A 97 -3.62 9.69 -0.14
N LYS A 98 -2.40 9.95 -0.61
CA LYS A 98 -1.88 9.39 -1.85
C LYS A 98 -0.46 8.88 -1.66
N ALA A 99 -0.21 7.64 -2.06
CA ALA A 99 1.13 7.08 -2.14
C ALA A 99 1.76 7.36 -3.50
N THR A 100 3.00 7.83 -3.52
CA THR A 100 3.83 7.89 -4.71
C THR A 100 5.00 6.95 -4.52
N VAL A 101 5.04 5.89 -5.32
CA VAL A 101 6.13 4.90 -5.32
C VAL A 101 7.25 5.42 -6.22
N LEU A 102 8.47 5.43 -5.71
CA LEU A 102 9.65 5.96 -6.39
C LEU A 102 10.67 4.85 -6.64
N ASP A 103 11.28 4.86 -7.82
CA ASP A 103 12.44 4.03 -8.12
C ASP A 103 13.75 4.58 -7.50
N ALA A 104 14.85 3.87 -7.71
CA ALA A 104 16.19 4.29 -7.28
C ALA A 104 16.64 5.65 -7.86
N ARG A 105 16.03 6.12 -8.96
CA ARG A 105 16.28 7.42 -9.59
C ARG A 105 15.34 8.51 -9.09
N ARG A 106 14.53 8.22 -8.06
CA ARG A 106 13.50 9.13 -7.50
C ARG A 106 12.40 9.46 -8.51
N GLN A 107 12.19 8.63 -9.52
CA GLN A 107 11.12 8.80 -10.50
C GLN A 107 9.87 8.05 -10.06
N PRO A 108 8.67 8.63 -10.22
CA PRO A 108 7.42 7.93 -9.96
C PRO A 108 7.27 6.71 -10.86
N VAL A 109 6.89 5.59 -10.25
CA VAL A 109 6.60 4.34 -10.97
C VAL A 109 5.18 3.89 -10.70
N ASN A 110 4.56 3.28 -11.70
CA ASN A 110 3.16 2.88 -11.63
C ASN A 110 2.99 1.54 -10.91
N ILE A 111 3.22 1.55 -9.59
CA ILE A 111 3.03 0.42 -8.69
C ILE A 111 1.96 0.80 -7.67
N VAL A 112 0.96 -0.07 -7.49
CA VAL A 112 -0.11 0.15 -6.50
C VAL A 112 0.37 -0.26 -5.12
N ALA A 113 0.37 0.68 -4.18
CA ALA A 113 0.70 0.45 -2.78
C ALA A 113 -0.48 -0.16 -2.03
N ARG A 114 -0.17 -1.13 -1.17
CA ARG A 114 -1.12 -1.71 -0.21
C ARG A 114 -1.13 -0.90 1.07
N TRP A 115 -2.33 -0.59 1.56
CA TRP A 115 -2.54 0.10 2.83
C TRP A 115 -3.12 -0.87 3.85
N THR A 116 -2.55 -0.93 5.04
CA THR A 116 -2.99 -1.88 6.08
C THR A 116 -3.03 -1.18 7.44
N PRO A 117 -4.23 -0.88 7.98
CA PRO A 117 -4.37 -0.41 9.35
C PRO A 117 -4.12 -1.54 10.34
N SER A 118 -3.39 -1.26 11.42
CA SER A 118 -3.15 -2.19 12.54
C SER A 118 -4.38 -2.38 13.41
N ASP A 119 -5.25 -1.35 13.46
CA ASP A 119 -6.55 -1.39 14.12
C ASP A 119 -7.65 -0.91 13.15
N PRO A 120 -8.30 -1.85 12.42
CA PRO A 120 -9.40 -1.55 11.51
C PRO A 120 -10.67 -1.02 12.18
N SER A 121 -10.82 -1.23 13.50
CA SER A 121 -11.97 -0.72 14.24
C SER A 121 -11.84 0.77 14.53
N MET A 122 -10.60 1.24 14.74
CA MET A 122 -10.27 2.64 14.88
C MET A 122 -10.11 3.34 13.52
N VAL A 123 -9.45 2.70 12.55
CA VAL A 123 -9.08 3.31 11.27
C VAL A 123 -9.43 2.41 10.09
N THR A 124 -10.24 2.90 9.16
CA THR A 124 -10.48 2.24 7.86
C THR A 124 -9.73 2.95 6.75
N VAL A 125 -9.29 2.18 5.76
CA VAL A 125 -8.65 2.72 4.55
C VAL A 125 -9.37 2.18 3.33
N THR A 126 -9.93 3.08 2.53
CA THR A 126 -10.72 2.75 1.35
C THR A 126 -10.01 3.30 0.11
N ALA A 127 -9.74 2.46 -0.88
CA ALA A 127 -9.16 2.91 -2.15
C ALA A 127 -10.16 3.79 -2.91
N THR A 128 -9.69 4.92 -3.45
CA THR A 128 -10.51 5.83 -4.26
C THR A 128 -10.11 5.74 -5.74
N GLN A 129 -8.83 5.98 -6.05
CA GLN A 129 -8.29 5.88 -7.42
C GLN A 129 -6.79 5.61 -7.43
N GLY A 130 -6.36 4.51 -8.04
CA GLY A 130 -4.94 4.16 -8.14
C GLY A 130 -4.29 4.04 -6.77
N ASN A 131 -3.36 4.94 -6.45
CA ASN A 131 -2.68 5.03 -5.15
C ASN A 131 -3.30 6.04 -4.18
N GLU A 132 -4.45 6.60 -4.52
CA GLU A 132 -5.24 7.46 -3.65
C GLU A 132 -6.19 6.62 -2.78
N VAL A 133 -6.25 6.96 -1.51
CA VAL A 133 -7.10 6.33 -0.50
C VAL A 133 -7.78 7.39 0.36
N ARG A 134 -8.92 7.01 0.93
CA ARG A 134 -9.55 7.71 2.02
C ARG A 134 -9.26 6.97 3.33
N ILE A 135 -8.65 7.68 4.28
CA ILE A 135 -8.43 7.21 5.64
C ILE A 135 -9.55 7.79 6.50
N GLU A 136 -10.29 6.93 7.19
CA GLU A 136 -11.35 7.34 8.12
C GLU A 136 -11.02 6.86 9.53
N VAL A 137 -11.13 7.77 10.49
CA VAL A 137 -10.88 7.55 11.92
C VAL A 137 -12.21 7.61 12.65
N HIS A 138 -12.59 6.50 13.26
CA HIS A 138 -13.93 6.31 13.85
C HIS A 138 -14.02 6.80 15.29
N HIS A 139 -12.94 6.70 16.06
CA HIS A 139 -12.90 7.11 17.45
C HIS A 139 -11.49 7.48 17.90
N ALA A 140 -11.38 8.04 19.12
CA ALA A 140 -10.10 8.37 19.73
C ALA A 140 -9.25 7.10 19.96
N GLY A 141 -7.93 7.24 19.86
CA GLY A 141 -6.99 6.14 19.98
C GLY A 141 -5.67 6.43 19.26
N GLU A 142 -4.83 5.41 19.15
CA GLU A 142 -3.62 5.40 18.33
C GLU A 142 -3.64 4.14 17.46
N SER A 143 -3.43 4.30 16.16
CA SER A 143 -3.36 3.20 15.19
C SER A 143 -2.22 3.47 14.21
N VAL A 144 -1.70 2.40 13.61
CA VAL A 144 -0.64 2.47 12.62
C VAL A 144 -1.20 2.03 11.28
N VAL A 145 -0.89 2.77 10.22
CA VAL A 145 -1.18 2.35 8.84
C VAL A 145 0.14 2.07 8.14
N GLN A 146 0.33 0.83 7.71
CA GLN A 146 1.46 0.43 6.88
C GLN A 146 1.11 0.63 5.40
N VAL A 147 1.99 1.32 4.68
CA VAL A 147 1.91 1.55 3.24
C VAL A 147 3.04 0.78 2.59
N THR A 148 2.71 -0.28 1.86
CA THR A 148 3.69 -1.24 1.33
C THR A 148 3.64 -1.28 -0.19
N ALA A 149 4.80 -1.21 -0.85
CA ALA A 149 4.96 -1.44 -2.27
C ALA A 149 6.22 -2.28 -2.49
N GLU A 150 6.06 -3.46 -3.08
CA GLU A 150 7.13 -4.47 -3.16
C GLU A 150 7.76 -4.75 -1.79
N ALA A 151 9.08 -4.60 -1.66
CA ALA A 151 9.81 -4.78 -0.40
C ALA A 151 9.90 -3.52 0.47
N VAL A 152 9.38 -2.37 0.01
CA VAL A 152 9.46 -1.10 0.73
C VAL A 152 8.18 -0.87 1.52
N THR A 153 8.33 -0.52 2.79
CA THR A 153 7.22 -0.19 3.70
C THR A 153 7.42 1.20 4.29
N LYS A 154 6.36 2.01 4.29
CA LYS A 154 6.27 3.25 5.05
C LYS A 154 5.22 3.12 6.15
N THR A 155 5.51 3.72 7.29
CA THR A 155 4.63 3.68 8.46
C THR A 155 3.99 5.04 8.67
N LEU A 156 2.67 5.07 8.84
CA LEU A 156 1.93 6.25 9.29
C LEU A 156 1.39 5.99 10.70
N VAL A 157 1.65 6.90 11.63
CA VAL A 157 1.10 6.85 12.98
C VAL A 157 -0.09 7.79 13.05
N ILE A 158 -1.28 7.26 13.33
CA ILE A 158 -2.52 8.01 13.45
C ILE A 158 -2.86 8.12 14.92
N LYS A 159 -2.90 9.35 15.42
CA LYS A 159 -3.34 9.68 16.77
C LYS A 159 -4.64 10.46 16.68
N ALA A 160 -5.63 10.04 17.45
CA ALA A 160 -6.90 10.73 17.53
C ALA A 160 -7.31 10.95 18.98
N VAL A 161 -7.69 12.18 19.31
CA VAL A 161 -8.13 12.57 20.64
C VAL A 161 -9.47 13.26 20.52
N GLN A 162 -10.39 12.99 21.45
CA GLN A 162 -11.65 13.71 21.53
C GLN A 162 -11.45 14.97 22.39
N GLN A 163 -11.59 16.14 21.79
CA GLN A 163 -11.49 17.44 22.45
C GLN A 163 -12.77 18.24 22.22
N ASN A 164 -13.41 18.69 23.30
CA ASN A 164 -14.67 19.44 23.22
C ASN A 164 -15.76 18.72 22.40
N GLY A 165 -15.81 17.38 22.47
CA GLY A 165 -16.74 16.56 21.69
C GLY A 165 -16.36 16.37 20.22
N LEU A 166 -15.29 17.01 19.73
CA LEU A 166 -14.79 16.86 18.37
C LEU A 166 -13.60 15.90 18.32
N LEU A 167 -13.51 15.13 17.24
CA LEU A 167 -12.34 14.31 16.98
C LEU A 167 -11.23 15.19 16.39
N GLN A 168 -10.06 15.18 17.02
CA GLN A 168 -8.85 15.78 16.52
C GLN A 168 -7.87 14.68 16.11
N VAL A 169 -7.52 14.63 14.84
CA VAL A 169 -6.63 13.63 14.26
C VAL A 169 -5.27 14.26 13.97
N ALA A 170 -4.19 13.51 14.17
CA ALA A 170 -2.85 13.83 13.72
C ALA A 170 -2.22 12.58 13.09
N ILE A 171 -1.65 12.74 11.89
CA ILE A 171 -1.01 11.66 11.12
C ILE A 171 0.46 11.98 10.95
N SER A 172 1.35 11.17 11.52
CA SER A 172 2.81 11.34 11.41
C SER A 172 3.42 10.25 10.52
N GLN A 173 4.53 10.55 9.83
CA GLN A 173 5.16 9.66 8.84
C GLN A 173 6.68 9.63 8.89
#